data_AF-A0A2T5BYE0-F1
#
_entry.id   AF-A0A2T5BYE0-F1
#
_cell.length_a   1.000
_cell.length_b   1.000
_cell.length_c   1.000
_cell.angle_alpha   90.00
_cell.angle_beta   90.00
_cell.angle_gamma   90.00
#
_symmetry.space_group_name_H-M   'P 1'
#
loop_
_entity.id
_entity.type
_entity.pdbx_description
1 polymer ?
#
loop_
_entity_poly.entity_id
_entity_poly.type
_entity_poly.pdbx_seq_one_letter_code
_entity_poly.pdbx_strand_id
1 'polypeptide(L)'
;MDKQNERRIVEQFMVLLTDLPKGKLLAGESPDFLLRINRKKAIGIELTELKGQNFLQQSGQLRNPEELIQNLTKTIDSKEEKLIIYRKKKLHRLWLLIHLEQLEDVSFNFQNKLDKLLFDSGFDRLFLLISSKARLFELNAAASL
;
A
#
# COMPACT_ATOMS: atom_id res chain seq x y z
N MET A 1 -8.40 11.70 1.14
CA MET A 1 -7.59 11.80 2.38
C MET A 1 -7.11 13.22 2.64
N ASP A 2 -7.09 13.68 3.90
CA ASP A 2 -6.34 14.87 4.32
C ASP A 2 -4.97 14.50 4.92
N LYS A 3 -4.10 15.48 5.13
CA LYS A 3 -2.71 15.28 5.62
C LYS A 3 -2.63 14.66 7.01
N GLN A 4 -3.59 14.92 7.90
CA GLN A 4 -3.59 14.34 9.23
C GLN A 4 -3.98 12.86 9.16
N ASN A 5 -4.96 12.51 8.33
CA ASN A 5 -5.36 11.13 8.13
C ASN A 5 -4.26 10.33 7.42
N GLU A 6 -3.59 10.90 6.40
CA GLU A 6 -2.42 10.26 5.76
C GLU A 6 -1.36 9.89 6.80
N ARG A 7 -1.04 10.83 7.70
CA ARG A 7 -0.04 10.62 8.76
C ARG A 7 -0.46 9.48 9.70
N ARG A 8 -1.71 9.48 10.16
CA ARG A 8 -2.27 8.44 11.04
C ARG A 8 -2.19 7.06 10.39
N ILE A 9 -2.54 6.98 9.11
CA ILE A 9 -2.51 5.74 8.33
C ILE A 9 -1.09 5.18 8.23
N VAL A 10 -0.10 6.02 7.92
CA VAL A 10 1.29 5.55 7.84
C VAL A 10 1.85 5.16 9.21
N GLU A 11 1.48 5.87 10.28
CA GLU A 11 1.86 5.49 11.64
C GLU A 11 1.25 4.14 12.04
N GLN A 12 -0.02 3.89 11.72
CA GLN A 12 -0.65 2.58 11.93
C GLN A 12 0.07 1.48 11.13
N PHE A 13 0.39 1.73 9.85
CA PHE A 13 1.20 0.83 9.03
C PHE A 13 2.55 0.50 9.68
N MET A 14 3.27 1.50 10.18
CA MET A 14 4.57 1.31 10.83
C MET A 14 4.49 0.49 12.11
N VAL A 15 3.40 0.62 12.88
CA VAL A 15 3.17 -0.21 14.08
C VAL A 15 2.92 -1.68 13.71
N LEU A 16 2.23 -1.93 12.59
CA LEU A 16 1.85 -3.28 12.16
C LEU A 16 2.96 -4.02 11.40
N LEU A 17 3.90 -3.32 10.78
CA LEU A 17 4.98 -3.94 10.02
C LEU A 17 6.10 -4.45 10.93
N THR A 18 6.18 -5.78 11.09
CA THR A 18 7.10 -6.44 12.04
C THR A 18 8.58 -6.29 11.69
N ASP A 19 8.92 -6.15 10.40
CA ASP A 19 10.29 -6.05 9.89
C ASP A 19 10.71 -4.62 9.51
N LEU A 20 10.02 -3.61 10.06
CA LEU A 20 10.26 -2.21 9.75
C LEU A 20 11.69 -1.77 10.13
N PRO A 21 12.48 -1.21 9.19
CA PRO A 21 13.78 -0.65 9.51
C PRO A 21 13.69 0.54 10.47
N LYS A 22 14.58 0.59 11.47
CA LYS A 22 14.68 1.75 12.36
C LYS A 22 15.04 3.01 11.56
N GLY A 23 14.26 4.08 11.74
CA GLY A 23 14.46 5.33 11.01
C GLY A 23 13.47 6.42 11.41
N LYS A 24 13.67 7.62 10.87
CA LYS A 24 12.78 8.77 11.07
C LYS A 24 11.81 8.90 9.91
N LEU A 25 10.50 8.92 10.19
CA LEU A 25 9.47 9.20 9.19
C LEU A 25 9.35 10.71 8.94
N LEU A 26 9.49 11.11 7.67
CA LEU A 26 9.35 12.48 7.20
C LEU A 26 8.24 12.54 6.14
N ALA A 27 7.50 13.64 6.08
CA ALA A 27 6.62 13.92 4.95
C ALA A 27 7.47 14.20 3.69
N GLY A 28 6.92 13.86 2.52
CA GLY A 28 7.49 14.10 1.21
C GLY A 28 6.40 14.51 0.21
N GLU A 29 6.83 15.01 -0.94
CA GLU A 29 5.92 15.38 -2.03
C GLU A 29 5.79 14.30 -3.10
N SER A 30 6.76 13.38 -3.17
CA SER A 30 6.92 12.39 -4.25
C SER A 30 8.09 11.46 -3.91
N PRO A 31 7.90 10.35 -3.19
CA PRO A 31 6.64 9.85 -2.65
C PRO A 31 6.16 10.64 -1.41
N ASP A 32 4.94 10.35 -0.95
CA ASP A 32 4.24 11.06 0.14
C ASP A 32 5.00 11.04 1.48
N PHE A 33 5.75 9.96 1.74
CA PHE A 33 6.56 9.85 2.95
C PHE A 33 7.94 9.26 2.66
N LEU A 34 8.91 9.63 3.51
CA LEU A 34 10.26 9.11 3.51
C LEU A 34 10.62 8.55 4.88
N LEU A 35 10.89 7.25 4.95
CA LEU A 35 11.50 6.63 6.12
C LEU A 35 13.03 6.71 5.99
N ARG A 36 13.62 7.67 6.70
CA ARG A 36 15.07 7.91 6.70
C ARG A 36 15.75 6.93 7.64
N ILE A 37 16.40 5.90 7.09
CA ILE A 37 17.20 4.92 7.83
C ILE A 37 18.52 5.55 8.27
N ASN A 38 19.22 6.21 7.33
CA ASN A 38 20.45 6.95 7.59
C ASN A 38 20.69 8.02 6.50
N ARG A 39 21.80 8.76 6.59
CA ARG A 39 22.13 9.85 5.63
C ARG A 39 22.05 9.42 4.15
N LYS A 40 22.43 8.18 3.83
CA LYS A 40 22.51 7.65 2.46
C LYS A 40 21.29 6.82 2.06
N LYS A 41 20.54 6.27 3.01
CA LYS A 41 19.43 5.34 2.76
C LYS A 41 18.11 5.90 3.28
N ALA A 42 17.15 6.01 2.38
CA ALA A 42 15.75 6.29 2.68
C ALA A 42 14.85 5.35 1.90
N ILE A 43 13.75 4.95 2.52
CA ILE A 43 12.66 4.23 1.87
C ILE A 43 11.58 5.25 1.55
N GLY A 44 11.14 5.28 0.29
CA GLY A 44 9.96 6.02 -0.11
C GLY A 44 8.69 5.24 0.14
N ILE A 45 7.66 5.87 0.69
CA ILE A 45 6.35 5.28 0.90
C ILE A 45 5.33 6.14 0.16
N GLU A 46 4.79 5.64 -0.94
CA GLU A 46 3.63 6.21 -1.63
C GLU A 46 2.37 5.70 -0.93
N LEU A 47 1.49 6.60 -0.53
CA LEU A 47 0.22 6.27 0.08
C LEU A 47 -0.91 6.50 -0.93
N THR A 48 -1.85 5.56 -1.01
CA THR A 48 -3.04 5.74 -1.84
C THR A 48 -4.24 5.06 -1.22
N GLU A 49 -5.42 5.57 -1.50
CA GLU A 49 -6.67 4.86 -1.23
C GLU A 49 -6.86 3.78 -2.31
N LEU A 50 -7.46 2.65 -1.92
CA LEU A 50 -7.91 1.64 -2.88
C LEU A 50 -8.96 2.25 -3.82
N LYS A 51 -8.76 2.10 -5.13
CA LYS A 51 -9.77 2.52 -6.11
C LYS A 51 -11.08 1.79 -5.87
N GLY A 52 -12.20 2.52 -5.96
CA GLY A 52 -13.53 1.96 -5.76
C GLY A 52 -13.95 1.80 -4.30
N GLN A 53 -13.13 2.20 -3.31
CA GLN A 53 -13.49 2.03 -1.89
C GLN A 53 -14.82 2.67 -1.48
N ASN A 54 -15.20 3.81 -2.06
CA ASN A 54 -16.47 4.47 -1.75
C ASN A 54 -17.67 3.57 -2.16
N PHE A 55 -17.55 2.87 -3.28
CA PHE A 55 -18.57 1.93 -3.74
C PHE A 55 -18.61 0.69 -2.84
N LEU A 56 -17.46 0.19 -2.39
CA LEU A 56 -17.39 -0.96 -1.46
C LEU A 56 -18.03 -0.63 -0.11
N GLN A 57 -17.88 0.61 0.38
CA GLN A 57 -18.51 1.08 1.62
C GLN A 57 -20.02 1.23 1.49
N GLN A 58 -20.51 1.71 0.34
CA GLN A 58 -21.93 1.95 0.09
C GLN A 58 -22.71 0.67 -0.24
N SER A 59 -22.09 -0.29 -0.92
CA SER A 59 -22.76 -1.52 -1.32
C SER A 59 -22.89 -2.55 -0.19
N GLY A 60 -22.10 -2.40 0.90
CA GLY A 60 -22.06 -3.36 2.01
C GLY A 60 -21.72 -4.78 1.53
N GLN A 61 -20.98 -4.89 0.43
CA GLN A 61 -20.73 -6.15 -0.24
C GLN A 61 -19.32 -6.18 -0.83
N LEU A 62 -18.33 -6.40 0.02
CA LEU A 62 -17.15 -7.15 -0.39
C LEU A 62 -17.48 -8.65 -0.40
N ARG A 63 -18.53 -9.02 -1.15
CA ARG A 63 -18.89 -10.42 -1.40
C ARG A 63 -18.02 -11.05 -2.48
N ASN A 64 -17.34 -10.23 -3.28
CA ASN A 64 -16.61 -10.65 -4.46
C ASN A 64 -15.11 -10.37 -4.34
N PRO A 65 -14.29 -11.33 -3.89
CA PRO A 65 -12.84 -11.21 -3.87
C PRO A 65 -12.24 -10.78 -5.22
N GLU A 66 -12.84 -11.18 -6.32
CA GLU A 66 -12.37 -10.86 -7.67
C GLU A 66 -12.47 -9.35 -7.96
N GLU A 67 -13.49 -8.67 -7.45
CA GLU A 67 -13.62 -7.21 -7.58
C GLU A 67 -12.56 -6.45 -6.78
N LEU A 68 -12.26 -6.91 -5.56
CA LEU A 68 -11.18 -6.36 -4.76
C LEU A 68 -9.83 -6.53 -5.44
N ILE A 69 -9.57 -7.71 -6.03
CA ILE A 69 -8.35 -7.97 -6.80
C ILE A 69 -8.26 -7.03 -8.01
N GLN A 70 -9.35 -6.85 -8.76
CA GLN A 70 -9.38 -5.90 -9.88
C GLN A 70 -9.10 -4.46 -9.43
N ASN A 71 -9.65 -4.05 -8.29
CA ASN A 71 -9.42 -2.72 -7.73
C ASN A 71 -7.97 -2.56 -7.24
N LEU A 72 -7.36 -3.59 -6.67
CA LEU A 72 -5.94 -3.62 -6.34
C LEU A 72 -5.07 -3.45 -7.58
N THR A 73 -5.29 -4.26 -8.62
CA THR A 73 -4.57 -4.17 -9.90
C THR A 73 -4.69 -2.76 -10.49
N LYS A 74 -5.91 -2.24 -10.64
CA LYS A 74 -6.13 -0.87 -11.15
C LYS A 74 -5.45 0.22 -10.30
N THR A 75 -5.33 -0.01 -9.00
CA THR A 75 -4.67 0.93 -8.08
C THR A 75 -3.16 0.90 -8.31
N ILE A 76 -2.56 -0.29 -8.34
CA ILE A 76 -1.13 -0.51 -8.58
C ILE A 76 -0.73 0.04 -9.95
N ASP A 77 -1.43 -0.33 -11.02
CA ASP A 77 -1.14 0.09 -12.40
C ASP A 77 -1.07 1.63 -12.52
N SER A 78 -2.00 2.34 -11.87
CA SER A 78 -2.00 3.81 -11.91
C SER A 78 -0.87 4.48 -11.12
N LYS A 79 -0.19 3.73 -10.26
CA LYS A 79 0.96 4.21 -9.49
C LYS A 79 2.28 3.86 -10.19
N GLU A 80 2.31 2.85 -11.04
CA GLU A 80 3.47 2.51 -11.87
C GLU A 80 3.96 3.71 -12.71
N GLU A 81 3.03 4.51 -13.26
CA GLU A 81 3.37 5.72 -14.03
C GLU A 81 4.24 6.72 -13.24
N LYS A 82 4.11 6.75 -11.91
CA LYS A 82 4.90 7.63 -11.04
C LYS A 82 6.32 7.14 -10.77
N LEU A 83 6.62 5.87 -11.03
CA LEU A 83 7.94 5.27 -10.75
C LEU A 83 9.07 5.98 -11.50
N ILE A 84 8.80 6.48 -12.71
CA ILE A 84 9.77 7.23 -13.51
C ILE A 84 10.30 8.45 -12.73
N ILE A 85 9.43 9.14 -12.00
CA ILE A 85 9.80 10.31 -11.19
C ILE A 85 10.56 9.86 -9.93
N TYR A 86 10.09 8.81 -9.27
CA TYR A 86 10.67 8.33 -8.02
C TYR A 86 12.06 7.73 -8.19
N ARG A 87 12.31 7.01 -9.29
CA ARG A 87 13.63 6.44 -9.62
C ARG A 87 14.71 7.52 -9.73
N LYS A 88 14.38 8.74 -10.16
CA LYS A 88 15.33 9.86 -10.22
C LYS A 88 15.84 10.30 -8.85
N LYS A 89 15.09 10.04 -7.77
CA LYS A 89 15.44 10.46 -6.40
C LYS A 89 16.45 9.53 -5.70
N LYS A 90 16.92 8.47 -6.35
CA LYS A 90 17.93 7.52 -5.83
C LYS A 90 17.57 6.98 -4.44
N LEU A 91 16.29 6.68 -4.22
CA LEU A 91 15.82 6.06 -2.99
C LEU A 91 16.40 4.65 -2.86
N HIS A 92 16.58 4.18 -1.62
CA HIS A 92 17.11 2.83 -1.39
C HIS A 92 16.09 1.76 -1.76
N ARG A 93 14.83 2.02 -1.40
CA ARG A 93 13.65 1.24 -1.77
C ARG A 93 12.46 2.19 -1.91
N LEU A 94 11.43 1.72 -2.58
CA LEU A 94 10.17 2.39 -2.79
C LEU A 94 9.02 1.41 -2.55
N TRP A 95 8.14 1.74 -1.62
CA TRP A 95 7.00 0.93 -1.21
C TRP A 95 5.70 1.62 -1.59
N LEU A 96 4.69 0.81 -1.94
CA LEU A 96 3.32 1.27 -2.13
C LEU A 96 2.46 0.80 -0.96
N LEU A 97 1.83 1.74 -0.27
CA LEU A 97 0.86 1.48 0.79
C LEU A 97 -0.54 1.82 0.26
N ILE A 98 -1.36 0.79 0.09
CA ILE A 98 -2.77 0.91 -0.30
C ILE A 98 -3.61 0.86 0.96
N HIS A 99 -4.36 1.93 1.21
CA HIS A 99 -5.27 2.08 2.34
C HIS A 99 -6.70 1.70 1.96
N LEU A 100 -7.32 0.91 2.82
CA LEU A 100 -8.73 0.58 2.81
C LEU A 100 -9.31 0.84 4.21
N GLU A 101 -10.32 1.70 4.33
CA GLU A 101 -10.89 2.05 5.64
C GLU A 101 -11.53 0.82 6.30
N GLN A 102 -12.43 0.15 5.56
CA GLN A 102 -13.22 -0.95 6.04
C GLN A 102 -13.31 -2.07 5.01
N LEU A 103 -13.22 -3.30 5.52
CA LEU A 103 -13.48 -4.52 4.78
C LEU A 103 -14.46 -5.34 5.63
N GLU A 104 -15.62 -5.68 5.10
CA GLU A 104 -16.52 -6.64 5.75
C GLU A 104 -15.85 -8.01 5.88
N ASP A 105 -16.46 -8.97 6.60
CA ASP A 105 -15.89 -10.32 6.75
C ASP A 105 -15.90 -11.08 5.42
N VAL A 106 -14.89 -10.79 4.60
CA VAL A 106 -14.52 -11.63 3.47
C VAL A 106 -14.07 -12.95 4.05
N SER A 107 -14.65 -14.03 3.55
CA SER A 107 -14.42 -15.41 4.02
C SER A 107 -12.94 -15.71 4.32
N PHE A 108 -12.68 -16.65 5.23
CA PHE A 108 -11.34 -17.16 5.60
C PHE A 108 -10.38 -17.43 4.42
N ASN A 109 -10.89 -17.59 3.19
CA ASN A 109 -10.12 -17.83 1.98
C ASN A 109 -9.51 -16.58 1.33
N PHE A 110 -9.80 -15.38 1.81
CA PHE A 110 -9.28 -14.13 1.23
C PHE A 110 -7.75 -14.04 1.29
N GLN A 111 -7.17 -14.36 2.45
CA GLN A 111 -5.72 -14.38 2.63
C GLN A 111 -5.05 -15.33 1.62
N ASN A 112 -5.56 -16.57 1.55
CA ASN A 112 -5.05 -17.58 0.64
C ASN A 112 -5.13 -17.17 -0.84
N LYS A 113 -6.11 -16.34 -1.21
CA LYS A 113 -6.20 -15.78 -2.57
C LYS A 113 -5.14 -14.72 -2.80
N LEU A 114 -4.97 -13.77 -1.87
CA LEU A 114 -3.92 -12.74 -1.96
C LEU A 114 -2.52 -13.37 -2.05
N ASP A 115 -2.24 -14.39 -1.25
CA ASP A 115 -0.93 -15.07 -1.22
C ASP A 115 -0.61 -15.79 -2.53
N LYS A 116 -1.61 -16.08 -3.38
CA LYS A 116 -1.43 -16.76 -4.68
C LYS A 116 -1.32 -15.79 -5.85
N LEU A 117 -1.67 -14.53 -5.64
CA LEU A 117 -1.65 -13.52 -6.69
C LEU A 117 -0.29 -12.88 -6.78
N LEU A 118 0.21 -12.72 -8.01
CA LEU A 118 1.40 -11.96 -8.31
C LEU A 118 0.98 -10.69 -9.05
N PHE A 119 1.25 -9.54 -8.43
CA PHE A 119 1.03 -8.25 -9.05
C PHE A 119 2.28 -7.84 -9.81
N ASP A 120 2.12 -7.38 -11.05
CA ASP A 120 3.21 -6.78 -11.80
C ASP A 120 3.44 -5.36 -11.27
N SER A 121 4.62 -5.12 -10.68
CA SER A 121 4.93 -3.82 -10.11
C SER A 121 6.41 -3.55 -9.98
N GLY A 122 6.81 -2.31 -10.28
CA GLY A 122 8.16 -1.82 -10.05
C GLY A 122 8.42 -1.27 -8.64
N PHE A 123 7.44 -1.34 -7.73
CA PHE A 123 7.63 -1.07 -6.30
C PHE A 123 8.31 -2.26 -5.60
N ASP A 124 9.22 -2.01 -4.66
CA ASP A 124 9.96 -3.08 -3.97
C ASP A 124 9.07 -3.91 -3.02
N ARG A 125 8.04 -3.29 -2.44
CA ARG A 125 7.05 -3.94 -1.57
C ARG A 125 5.70 -3.29 -1.76
N LEU A 126 4.66 -4.12 -1.75
CA LEU A 126 3.26 -3.72 -1.89
C LEU A 126 2.51 -4.08 -0.61
N PHE A 127 1.75 -3.13 -0.08
CA PHE A 127 1.00 -3.34 1.15
C PHE A 127 -0.47 -2.95 0.99
N LEU A 128 -1.35 -3.76 1.57
CA LEU A 128 -2.75 -3.42 1.81
C LEU A 128 -3.00 -3.28 3.32
N LEU A 129 -3.30 -2.07 3.76
CA LEU A 129 -3.71 -1.78 5.14
C LEU A 129 -5.24 -1.65 5.22
N ILE A 130 -5.84 -2.41 6.12
CA ILE A 130 -7.25 -2.30 6.48
C ILE A 130 -7.36 -1.65 7.86
N SER A 131 -7.71 -0.36 7.89
CA SER A 131 -7.63 0.47 9.09
C SER A 131 -8.55 0.01 10.21
N SER A 132 -9.83 -0.25 9.91
CA SER A 132 -10.84 -0.69 10.88
C SER A 132 -10.50 -2.00 11.61
N LYS A 133 -9.77 -2.91 10.96
CA LYS A 133 -9.35 -4.20 11.54
C LYS A 133 -7.91 -4.21 12.02
N ALA A 134 -7.18 -3.09 11.86
CA ALA A 134 -5.74 -3.01 12.10
C ALA A 134 -4.96 -4.19 11.48
N ARG A 135 -5.29 -4.53 10.22
CA ARG A 135 -4.68 -5.64 9.49
C ARG A 135 -3.83 -5.12 8.35
N LEU A 136 -2.62 -5.65 8.25
CA LEU A 136 -1.68 -5.37 7.18
C LEU A 136 -1.41 -6.64 6.40
N PHE A 137 -1.52 -6.57 5.08
CA PHE A 137 -1.15 -7.63 4.16
C PHE A 137 -0.02 -7.14 3.26
N GLU A 138 1.02 -7.95 3.13
CA GLU A 138 2.02 -7.78 2.09
C GLU A 138 1.57 -8.54 0.85
N LEU A 139 1.53 -7.88 -0.29
CA LEU A 139 1.10 -8.48 -1.57
C LEU A 139 2.34 -8.95 -2.33
N ASN A 140 2.26 -10.10 -2.99
CA ASN A 140 3.38 -10.59 -3.78
C ASN A 140 3.50 -9.77 -5.07
N ALA A 141 4.67 -9.17 -5.28
CA ALA A 141 5.02 -8.48 -6.51
C ALA A 141 5.95 -9.36 -7.35
N ALA A 142 5.70 -9.44 -8.65
CA ALA A 142 6.69 -9.84 -9.64
C ALA A 142 7.37 -8.58 -10.17
N ALA A 143 8.69 -8.62 -10.32
CA ALA A 143 9.41 -7.49 -10.90
C ALA A 143 8.97 -7.30 -12.36
N SER A 144 8.47 -6.11 -12.68
CA SER A 144 8.18 -5.71 -14.06
C SER A 144 9.48 -5.76 -14.89
N LEU A 145 9.49 -6.61 -15.92
CA LEU A 145 10.61 -6.76 -16.86
C LEU A 145 10.85 -5.49 -17.70
#